data_AF-A0A942MTB4-F1
#
_entry.id   AF-A0A942MTB4-F1
#
_cell.length_a   1.000
_cell.length_b   1.000
_cell.length_c   1.000
_cell.angle_alpha   90.00
_cell.angle_beta   90.00
_cell.angle_gamma   90.00
#
_symmetry.space_group_name_H-M   'P 1'
#
loop_
_entity.id
_entity.type
_entity.pdbx_description
1 polymer ?
#
loop_
_entity_poly.entity_id
_entity_poly.type
_entity_poly.pdbx_seq_one_letter_code
_entity_poly.pdbx_strand_id
1 'polypeptide(L)' 'MFGRKNPSVGKKAPDFTLPSSEKENITLSSYLGKTVLLVFLRSSG' A
#
# COMPACT_ATOMS: atom_id res chain seq x y z
N MET A 1 -0.89 20.69 6.42
CA MET A 1 -0.99 19.86 7.65
C MET A 1 -1.47 18.47 7.21
N PHE A 2 -0.58 17.48 7.09
CA PHE A 2 -0.95 16.12 6.67
C PHE A 2 -1.20 15.24 7.90
N GLY A 3 -2.46 15.17 8.34
CA GLY A 3 -2.86 14.24 9.40
C GLY A 3 -2.79 12.80 8.89
N ARG A 4 -2.28 11.88 9.72
CA ARG A 4 -2.34 10.43 9.47
C ARG A 4 -3.80 10.02 9.29
N LYS A 5 -4.21 9.76 8.04
CA LYS A 5 -5.55 9.27 7.73
C LYS A 5 -5.52 7.75 7.76
N ASN A 6 -6.14 7.17 8.77
CA ASN A 6 -6.28 5.72 8.84
C ASN A 6 -7.21 5.24 7.72
N PRO A 7 -6.90 4.11 7.05
CA PRO A 7 -7.81 3.48 6.11
C PRO A 7 -9.16 3.18 6.78
N SER A 8 -10.24 3.30 6.02
CA SER A 8 -11.60 2.97 6.45
C SER A 8 -12.33 2.23 5.34
N VAL A 9 -13.23 1.31 5.72
CA VAL A 9 -14.00 0.49 4.77
C VAL A 9 -14.80 1.39 3.83
N GLY A 10 -14.80 1.05 2.53
CA GLY A 10 -15.50 1.80 1.49
C GLY A 10 -14.80 3.10 1.04
N LYS A 11 -13.68 3.49 1.66
CA LYS A 11 -12.84 4.60 1.17
C LYS A 11 -11.72 4.08 0.27
N LYS A 12 -11.34 4.90 -0.72
CA LYS A 12 -10.17 4.63 -1.57
C LYS A 12 -8.93 4.43 -0.68
N ALA A 13 -8.18 3.36 -0.92
CA ALA A 13 -6.92 3.11 -0.24
C ALA A 13 -5.93 4.26 -0.51
N PRO A 14 -5.14 4.69 0.48
CA PRO A 14 -4.06 5.65 0.26
C PRO A 14 -3.06 5.10 -0.76
N ASP A 15 -2.59 5.94 -1.67
CA ASP A 15 -1.54 5.53 -2.59
C ASP A 15 -0.18 5.56 -1.88
N PHE A 16 0.67 4.60 -2.20
CA PHE A 16 2.01 4.49 -1.66
C PHE A 16 2.93 3.79 -2.65
N THR A 17 4.23 4.02 -2.51
CA THR A 17 5.27 3.37 -3.31
C THR A 17 6.21 2.63 -2.36
N LEU A 18 6.52 1.37 -2.67
CA LEU A 18 7.47 0.53 -1.93
C LEU A 18 8.46 -0.13 -2.90
N PRO A 19 9.70 -0.40 -2.46
CA PRO A 19 10.62 -1.23 -3.21
C PRO A 19 10.13 -2.70 -3.21
N SER A 20 10.17 -3.34 -4.36
CA SER A 20 9.94 -4.78 -4.51
C SER A 20 11.19 -5.59 -4.12
N SER A 21 11.04 -6.91 -4.03
CA SER A 21 12.18 -7.83 -3.88
C SER A 21 13.18 -7.75 -5.04
N GLU A 22 12.73 -7.28 -6.20
CA GLU A 22 13.54 -7.06 -7.40
C GLU A 22 14.20 -5.67 -7.43
N LYS A 23 14.05 -4.88 -6.35
CA LYS A 23 14.55 -3.51 -6.20
C LYS A 23 13.91 -2.50 -7.14
N GLU A 24 12.75 -2.82 -7.70
CA GLU A 24 11.94 -1.88 -8.47
C GLU A 24 11.01 -1.10 -7.54
N ASN A 25 10.70 0.16 -7.88
CA ASN A 25 9.70 0.93 -7.15
C ASN A 25 8.31 0.62 -7.68
N ILE A 26 7.44 0.08 -6.83
CA ILE A 26 6.07 -0.27 -7.18
C ILE A 26 5.10 0.63 -6.44
N THR A 27 4.19 1.28 -7.17
CA THR A 27 3.13 2.14 -6.64
C THR A 27 1.81 1.38 -6.60
N LEU A 28 1.04 1.49 -5.50
CA LEU A 28 -0.25 0.78 -5.36
C LEU A 28 -1.21 1.06 -6.52
N SER A 29 -1.27 2.31 -7.01
CA SER A 29 -2.10 2.69 -8.15
C SER A 29 -1.77 1.99 -9.47
N SER A 30 -0.60 1.34 -9.60
CA SER A 30 -0.29 0.48 -10.76
C SER A 30 -1.17 -0.78 -10.83
N TYR A 31 -1.84 -1.16 -9.73
CA TYR A 31 -2.73 -2.33 -9.67
C TYR A 31 -4.22 -1.97 -9.80
N LEU A 32 -4.58 -0.75 -10.19
CA LEU A 32 -5.98 -0.37 -10.42
C LEU A 32 -6.66 -1.32 -11.42
N GLY A 33 -7.91 -1.67 -11.15
CA GLY A 33 -8.67 -2.65 -11.93
C GLY A 33 -8.46 -4.11 -11.49
N LYS A 34 -7.56 -4.37 -10.53
CA LYS A 34 -7.37 -5.68 -9.90
C LYS A 34 -7.86 -5.69 -8.45
N THR A 35 -8.27 -6.86 -7.96
CA THR A 35 -8.48 -7.07 -6.52
C THR A 35 -7.13 -7.29 -5.85
N VAL A 36 -6.77 -6.43 -4.88
CA VAL A 36 -5.47 -6.44 -4.20
C VAL A 36 -5.67 -6.67 -2.71
N LEU A 37 -4.93 -7.63 -2.13
CA LEU A 37 -4.85 -7.88 -0.70
C LEU A 37 -3.48 -7.46 -0.18
N LEU A 38 -3.45 -6.54 0.79
CA LEU A 38 -2.21 -6.11 1.44
C LEU A 38 -2.00 -6.90 2.74
N VAL A 39 -0.86 -7.58 2.84
CA VAL A 39 -0.47 -8.33 4.04
C VAL A 39 0.68 -7.59 4.73
N PHE A 40 0.43 -7.10 5.95
CA PHE A 40 1.43 -6.41 6.76
C PHE A 40 2.03 -7.39 7.77
N LEU A 41 3.30 -7.73 7.59
CA LEU A 41 4.03 -8.62 8.49
C LEU A 41 4.97 -7.79 9.37
N ARG A 42 4.99 -8.07 10.67
CA ARG A 42 5.97 -7.49 11.58
C ARG A 42 7.18 -8.42 11.64
N SER A 43 8.34 -7.95 11.19
CA SER A 43 9.59 -8.67 11.45
C SER A 43 9.93 -8.52 12.92
N SER A 44 9.89 -9.61 13.68
CA SER A 44 10.55 -9.71 14.98
C SER A 44 12.03 -9.94 14.69
N GLY A 45 12.81 -8.85 14.65
CA GLY A 45 14.26 -8.96 14.79
C GLY A 45 14.63 -9.50 16.16
#